data_AF-A0A7C3R7I1-F1
#
_entry.id   AF-A0A7C3R7I1-F1
#
_cell.length_a   1.000
_cell.length_b   1.000
_cell.length_c   1.000
_cell.angle_alpha   90.00
_cell.angle_beta   90.00
_cell.angle_gamma   90.00
#
_symmetry.space_group_name_H-M   'P 1'
#
loop_
_entity.id
_entity.type
_entity.pdbx_description
1 polymer ?
#
loop_
_entity_poly.entity_id
_entity_poly.type
_entity_poly.pdbx_seq_one_letter_code
_entity_poly.pdbx_strand_id
1 'polypeptide(L)'
;MQKIETKEKIGEMIANELAKIKGSQFKEFKDLEMLEELKEKMPEEVKEKIEEKKLEIEEKFRKKLEKLSNEEKERFKNYLEQISGSKLRHLEIISNLEAEEISEKLSEVLKEAKEKKIEKIEREEISLSQATTQIQKAENEIIKAEEILSQILDKEYRGKAGNRLLELAKIHLKEAKEAFNEGKYPKAFGLASAAYHEALNAQRIIKKIEEVERLQEKIENTLTGTLKECKWTMKGCEEEFGKCYCMETPELGCEILCASKEEKEKLKDFLNKKVILIGVNKKSTSPIMCPCRLEYRAIMELDRESHCLMVWDPVCGKDGRTYSNECVARSAGVEIDYKGECKKWKCEKDEDCSQPRCPGVKSKCIDGKCVIPRCPSLLEE
;
A
#
# COMPACT_ATOMS: atom_id res chain seq x y z
N MET A 1 6.57 -28.41 -17.69
CA MET A 1 7.11 -27.76 -16.47
C MET A 1 8.49 -27.10 -16.72
N GLN A 2 8.68 -26.35 -17.83
CA GLN A 2 9.99 -25.72 -18.16
C GLN A 2 9.92 -24.20 -18.42
N LYS A 3 8.82 -23.51 -18.05
CA LYS A 3 8.66 -22.06 -18.26
C LYS A 3 8.82 -21.19 -17.01
N ILE A 4 9.03 -21.79 -15.82
CA ILE A 4 9.10 -21.05 -14.55
C ILE A 4 10.56 -20.64 -14.22
N GLU A 5 11.56 -21.44 -14.63
CA GLU A 5 12.99 -21.19 -14.32
C GLU A 5 13.65 -20.03 -15.08
N THR A 6 13.04 -19.50 -16.14
CA THR A 6 13.65 -18.42 -16.94
C THR A 6 13.34 -17.02 -16.41
N LYS A 7 12.24 -16.86 -15.66
CA LYS A 7 11.74 -15.53 -15.23
C LYS A 7 12.55 -14.92 -14.07
N GLU A 8 12.92 -15.72 -13.07
CA GLU A 8 13.72 -15.24 -11.92
C GLU A 8 15.18 -14.94 -12.32
N LYS A 9 15.74 -15.76 -13.21
CA LYS A 9 17.13 -15.61 -13.72
C LYS A 9 17.35 -14.26 -14.40
N ILE A 10 16.35 -13.73 -15.12
CA ILE A 10 16.49 -12.44 -15.83
C ILE A 10 16.65 -11.29 -14.84
N GLY A 11 15.87 -11.27 -13.76
CA GLY A 11 15.98 -10.25 -12.71
C GLY A 11 17.34 -10.27 -12.00
N GLU A 12 17.86 -11.46 -11.72
CA GLU A 12 19.19 -11.65 -11.12
C GLU A 12 20.32 -11.24 -12.08
N MET A 13 20.22 -11.58 -13.36
CA MET A 13 21.21 -11.16 -14.38
C MET A 13 21.28 -9.65 -14.48
N ILE A 14 20.13 -8.96 -14.52
CA ILE A 14 20.07 -7.50 -14.54
C ILE A 14 20.73 -6.92 -13.28
N ALA A 15 20.41 -7.45 -12.10
CA ALA A 15 20.99 -6.98 -10.84
C ALA A 15 22.52 -7.14 -10.81
N ASN A 16 23.03 -8.26 -11.31
CA ASN A 16 24.46 -8.55 -11.37
C ASN A 16 25.19 -7.61 -12.33
N GLU A 17 24.60 -7.29 -13.48
CA GLU A 17 25.20 -6.33 -14.42
C GLU A 17 25.18 -4.90 -13.87
N LEU A 18 24.08 -4.48 -13.26
CA LEU A 18 24.02 -3.18 -12.59
C LEU A 18 25.04 -3.09 -11.46
N ALA A 19 25.21 -4.13 -10.64
CA ALA A 19 26.16 -4.14 -9.53
C ALA A 19 27.63 -3.95 -9.96
N LYS A 20 28.01 -4.44 -11.15
CA LYS A 20 29.38 -4.31 -11.69
C LYS A 20 29.76 -2.89 -12.09
N ILE A 21 28.76 -2.03 -12.32
CA ILE A 21 28.99 -0.63 -12.72
C ILE A 21 29.46 0.17 -11.50
N LYS A 22 30.68 0.73 -11.54
CA LYS A 22 31.10 1.72 -10.53
C LYS A 22 30.30 3.00 -10.73
N GLY A 23 29.70 3.54 -9.67
CA GLY A 23 28.82 4.69 -9.78
C GLY A 23 29.04 5.76 -8.72
N SER A 24 28.43 6.92 -8.94
CA SER A 24 28.41 8.05 -8.01
C SER A 24 27.53 7.74 -6.78
N GLN A 25 27.44 8.69 -5.85
CA GLN A 25 26.50 8.63 -4.72
C GLN A 25 25.04 8.40 -5.17
N PHE A 26 24.69 8.76 -6.41
CA PHE A 26 23.35 8.67 -7.00
C PHE A 26 23.28 7.69 -8.17
N LYS A 27 24.13 6.65 -8.15
CA LYS A 27 24.20 5.63 -9.19
C LYS A 27 22.83 5.07 -9.60
N GLU A 28 21.92 4.91 -8.64
CA GLU A 28 20.60 4.37 -8.86
C GLU A 28 19.81 5.15 -9.94
N PHE A 29 20.01 6.47 -10.03
CA PHE A 29 19.39 7.28 -11.07
C PHE A 29 19.88 6.90 -12.47
N LYS A 30 21.18 6.61 -12.62
CA LYS A 30 21.76 6.18 -13.90
C LYS A 30 21.37 4.74 -14.23
N ASP A 31 21.27 3.88 -13.22
CA ASP A 31 20.77 2.52 -13.37
C ASP A 31 19.32 2.52 -13.91
N LEU A 32 18.46 3.42 -13.39
CA LEU A 32 17.08 3.59 -13.90
C LEU A 32 17.05 4.08 -15.36
N GLU A 33 17.93 5.02 -15.73
CA GLU A 33 18.02 5.48 -17.13
C GLU A 33 18.44 4.34 -18.07
N MET A 34 19.41 3.52 -17.66
CA MET A 34 19.87 2.36 -18.45
C MET A 34 18.79 1.30 -18.58
N LEU A 35 18.02 1.05 -17.52
CA LEU A 35 16.91 0.10 -17.56
C LEU A 35 15.79 0.58 -18.49
N GLU A 36 15.49 1.87 -18.55
CA GLU A 36 14.51 2.38 -19.51
C GLU A 36 14.99 2.21 -20.95
N GLU A 37 16.27 2.46 -21.20
CA GLU A 37 16.85 2.19 -22.52
C GLU A 37 16.80 0.71 -22.90
N LEU A 38 17.07 -0.17 -21.94
CA LEU A 38 17.03 -1.60 -22.14
C LEU A 38 15.59 -2.05 -22.45
N LYS A 39 14.61 -1.56 -21.70
CA LYS A 39 13.19 -1.89 -21.85
C LYS A 39 12.67 -1.60 -23.26
N GLU A 40 13.06 -0.49 -23.86
CA GLU A 40 12.66 -0.12 -25.22
C GLU A 40 13.12 -1.15 -26.28
N LYS A 41 14.24 -1.84 -26.04
CA LYS A 41 14.88 -2.77 -26.99
C LYS A 41 14.54 -4.24 -26.75
N MET A 42 13.74 -4.54 -25.72
CA MET A 42 13.48 -5.91 -25.26
C MET A 42 12.08 -6.42 -25.65
N PRO A 43 11.87 -7.75 -25.78
CA PRO A 43 10.54 -8.34 -25.96
C PRO A 43 9.61 -8.10 -24.75
N GLU A 44 8.29 -8.10 -24.97
CA GLU A 44 7.28 -7.83 -23.93
C GLU A 44 7.44 -8.68 -22.66
N GLU A 45 7.77 -9.97 -22.80
CA GLU A 45 7.99 -10.89 -21.67
C GLU A 45 9.14 -10.45 -20.75
N VAL A 46 10.14 -9.73 -21.30
CA VAL A 46 11.30 -9.22 -20.58
C VAL A 46 11.04 -7.80 -20.05
N LYS A 47 10.23 -7.01 -20.76
CA LYS A 47 9.83 -5.66 -20.32
C LYS A 47 9.14 -5.68 -18.96
N GLU A 48 8.27 -6.65 -18.71
CA GLU A 48 7.60 -6.82 -17.41
C GLU A 48 8.63 -6.97 -16.27
N LYS A 49 9.67 -7.79 -16.47
CA LYS A 49 10.73 -8.01 -15.47
C LYS A 49 11.67 -6.83 -15.29
N ILE A 50 11.96 -6.11 -16.37
CA ILE A 50 12.72 -4.85 -16.28
C ILE A 50 11.90 -3.83 -15.47
N GLU A 51 10.59 -3.75 -15.70
CA GLU A 51 9.72 -2.84 -14.97
C GLU A 51 9.66 -3.20 -13.48
N GLU A 52 9.44 -4.46 -13.13
CA GLU A 52 9.51 -4.93 -11.73
C GLU A 52 10.83 -4.49 -11.06
N LYS A 53 11.96 -4.63 -11.77
CA LYS A 53 13.27 -4.26 -11.22
C LYS A 53 13.46 -2.75 -11.09
N LYS A 54 12.96 -1.97 -12.05
CA LYS A 54 12.93 -0.51 -11.94
C LYS A 54 12.19 -0.06 -10.69
N LEU A 55 11.01 -0.63 -10.43
CA LEU A 55 10.21 -0.30 -9.26
C LEU A 55 10.94 -0.58 -7.94
N GLU A 56 11.67 -1.69 -7.86
CA GLU A 56 12.50 -2.04 -6.69
C GLU A 56 13.63 -1.01 -6.47
N ILE A 57 14.29 -0.58 -7.56
CA ILE A 57 15.38 0.41 -7.50
C ILE A 57 14.83 1.79 -7.14
N GLU A 58 13.71 2.22 -7.73
CA GLU A 58 13.04 3.48 -7.42
C GLU A 58 12.69 3.57 -5.93
N GLU A 59 12.10 2.51 -5.36
CA GLU A 59 11.72 2.49 -3.94
C GLU A 59 12.95 2.59 -3.02
N LYS A 60 14.00 1.80 -3.31
CA LYS A 60 15.26 1.85 -2.56
C LYS A 60 15.92 3.22 -2.67
N PHE A 61 15.91 3.81 -3.86
CA PHE A 61 16.52 5.10 -4.11
C PHE A 61 15.76 6.23 -3.42
N ARG A 62 14.42 6.22 -3.46
CA ARG A 62 13.57 7.17 -2.71
C ARG A 62 13.88 7.12 -1.22
N LYS A 63 13.88 5.94 -0.61
CA LYS A 63 14.23 5.74 0.81
C LYS A 63 15.63 6.25 1.15
N LYS A 64 16.58 6.13 0.23
CA LYS A 64 17.93 6.67 0.37
C LYS A 64 17.91 8.20 0.31
N LEU A 65 17.23 8.79 -0.68
CA LEU A 65 17.09 10.25 -0.84
C LEU A 65 16.42 10.91 0.38
N GLU A 66 15.42 10.26 0.98
CA GLU A 66 14.75 10.78 2.18
C GLU A 66 15.68 10.89 3.39
N LYS A 67 16.60 9.94 3.54
CA LYS A 67 17.57 9.89 4.64
C LYS A 67 18.74 10.86 4.47
N LEU A 68 18.88 11.48 3.30
CA LEU A 68 19.95 12.45 3.04
C LEU A 68 19.75 13.73 3.83
N SER A 69 20.86 14.34 4.24
CA SER A 69 20.87 15.70 4.78
C SER A 69 20.43 16.72 3.71
N ASN A 70 20.02 17.92 4.14
CA ASN A 70 19.61 18.98 3.21
C ASN A 70 20.75 19.37 2.25
N GLU A 71 22.00 19.35 2.71
CA GLU A 71 23.18 19.60 1.86
C GLU A 71 23.36 18.53 0.79
N GLU A 72 23.13 17.26 1.13
CA GLU A 72 23.20 16.15 0.18
C GLU A 72 22.02 16.15 -0.82
N LYS A 73 20.83 16.58 -0.39
CA LYS A 73 19.69 16.81 -1.29
C LYS A 73 20.01 17.92 -2.30
N GLU A 74 20.70 18.99 -1.89
CA GLU A 74 21.16 20.02 -2.83
C GLU A 74 22.27 19.52 -3.76
N ARG A 75 23.17 18.65 -3.27
CA ARG A 75 24.14 17.96 -4.15
C ARG A 75 23.45 17.08 -5.18
N PHE A 76 22.35 16.42 -4.81
CA PHE A 76 21.55 15.63 -5.75
C PHE A 76 20.90 16.51 -6.81
N LYS A 77 20.36 17.68 -6.44
CA LYS A 77 19.86 18.68 -7.40
C LYS A 77 20.92 19.06 -8.43
N ASN A 78 22.11 19.45 -7.96
CA ASN A 78 23.22 19.80 -8.84
C ASN A 78 23.64 18.64 -9.75
N TYR A 79 23.62 17.41 -9.23
CA TYR A 79 23.84 16.22 -10.03
C TYR A 79 22.79 16.07 -11.15
N LEU A 80 21.50 16.24 -10.86
CA LEU A 80 20.43 16.19 -11.87
C LEU A 80 20.55 17.25 -12.96
N GLU A 81 21.16 18.40 -12.64
CA GLU A 81 21.41 19.48 -13.60
C GLU A 81 22.57 19.20 -14.56
N GLN A 82 23.57 18.42 -14.12
CA GLN A 82 24.82 18.14 -14.83
C GLN A 82 24.88 16.74 -15.46
N ILE A 83 23.99 15.83 -15.05
CA ILE A 83 23.99 14.45 -15.52
C ILE A 83 23.81 14.38 -17.05
N SER A 84 24.69 13.63 -17.70
CA SER A 84 24.64 13.35 -19.13
C SER A 84 23.63 12.23 -19.43
N GLY A 85 23.00 12.29 -20.59
CA GLY A 85 22.00 11.31 -21.01
C GLY A 85 20.77 11.93 -21.65
N SER A 86 19.71 11.14 -21.78
CA SER A 86 18.44 11.61 -22.35
C SER A 86 17.71 12.49 -21.34
N LYS A 87 17.60 13.79 -21.65
CA LYS A 87 16.88 14.75 -20.80
C LYS A 87 15.42 14.32 -20.57
N LEU A 88 14.80 13.70 -21.58
CA LEU A 88 13.43 13.18 -21.51
C LEU A 88 13.31 12.03 -20.51
N ARG A 89 14.22 11.05 -20.57
CA ARG A 89 14.22 9.92 -19.60
C ARG A 89 14.52 10.39 -18.19
N HIS A 90 15.33 11.43 -18.04
CA HIS A 90 15.56 12.01 -16.73
C HIS A 90 14.29 12.66 -16.15
N LEU A 91 13.48 13.34 -16.96
CA LEU A 91 12.20 13.90 -16.51
C LEU A 91 11.20 12.80 -16.10
N GLU A 92 11.19 11.68 -16.84
CA GLU A 92 10.42 10.48 -16.49
C GLU A 92 10.80 9.96 -15.10
N ILE A 93 12.10 9.71 -14.89
CA ILE A 93 12.60 9.17 -13.61
C ILE A 93 12.30 10.12 -12.46
N ILE A 94 12.49 11.44 -12.65
CA ILE A 94 12.16 12.45 -11.64
C ILE A 94 10.66 12.39 -11.30
N SER A 95 9.79 12.28 -12.29
CA SER A 95 8.33 12.23 -12.05
C SER A 95 7.91 10.96 -11.31
N ASN A 96 8.53 9.80 -11.61
CA ASN A 96 8.29 8.57 -10.86
C ASN A 96 8.74 8.71 -9.40
N LEU A 97 9.88 9.36 -9.17
CA LEU A 97 10.37 9.66 -7.83
C LEU A 97 9.50 10.68 -7.08
N GLU A 98 8.64 11.45 -7.75
CA GLU A 98 7.67 12.36 -7.11
C GLU A 98 6.37 11.67 -6.67
N ALA A 99 6.07 10.48 -7.21
CA ALA A 99 4.72 9.92 -7.18
C ALA A 99 4.26 9.21 -5.89
N GLU A 100 5.11 9.08 -4.87
CA GLU A 100 4.77 8.52 -3.57
C GLU A 100 5.03 9.55 -2.46
N GLU A 101 4.57 9.30 -1.23
CA GLU A 101 4.78 10.21 -0.09
C GLU A 101 6.27 10.46 0.16
N ILE A 102 6.74 11.64 -0.25
CA ILE A 102 8.08 12.17 -0.03
C ILE A 102 8.02 13.41 0.83
N SER A 103 9.12 13.73 1.53
CA SER A 103 9.22 14.94 2.34
C SER A 103 9.04 16.18 1.47
N GLU A 104 8.39 17.21 2.04
CA GLU A 104 8.17 18.50 1.38
C GLU A 104 9.48 19.07 0.79
N LYS A 105 10.59 18.93 1.52
CA LYS A 105 11.91 19.35 1.07
C LYS A 105 12.44 18.57 -0.13
N LEU A 106 12.21 17.24 -0.20
CA LEU A 106 12.61 16.46 -1.36
C LEU A 106 11.71 16.78 -2.57
N SER A 107 10.42 17.02 -2.34
CA SER A 107 9.49 17.45 -3.39
C SER A 107 9.90 18.78 -4.02
N GLU A 108 10.30 19.77 -3.21
CA GLU A 108 10.83 21.05 -3.72
C GLU A 108 12.05 20.84 -4.62
N VAL A 109 13.02 20.02 -4.17
CA VAL A 109 14.24 19.74 -4.93
C VAL A 109 13.95 19.09 -6.29
N LEU A 110 13.04 18.12 -6.32
CA LEU A 110 12.65 17.42 -7.55
C LEU A 110 11.92 18.36 -8.52
N LYS A 111 11.00 19.19 -8.01
CA LYS A 111 10.28 20.20 -8.79
C LYS A 111 11.23 21.20 -9.44
N GLU A 112 12.15 21.78 -8.67
CA GLU A 112 13.13 22.74 -9.19
C GLU A 112 14.05 22.09 -10.24
N ALA A 113 14.47 20.84 -10.02
CA ALA A 113 15.27 20.10 -10.99
C ALA A 113 14.48 19.82 -12.28
N LYS A 114 13.18 19.53 -12.17
CA LYS A 114 12.26 19.29 -13.29
C LYS A 114 12.07 20.55 -14.14
N GLU A 115 11.77 21.68 -13.51
CA GLU A 115 11.59 22.98 -14.18
C GLU A 115 12.82 23.39 -15.00
N LYS A 116 14.01 23.40 -14.38
CA LYS A 116 15.26 23.73 -15.09
C LYS A 116 15.59 22.78 -16.24
N LYS A 117 15.14 21.52 -16.16
CA LYS A 117 15.39 20.52 -17.19
C LYS A 117 14.43 20.67 -18.36
N ILE A 118 13.19 21.06 -18.09
CA ILE A 118 12.21 21.50 -19.10
C ILE A 118 12.77 22.71 -19.85
N GLU A 119 13.27 23.75 -19.17
CA GLU A 119 13.91 24.91 -19.82
C GLU A 119 15.10 24.51 -20.73
N LYS A 120 15.87 23.49 -20.35
CA LYS A 120 16.99 22.97 -21.17
C LYS A 120 16.52 22.11 -22.35
N ILE A 121 15.33 21.53 -22.29
CA ILE A 121 14.68 20.79 -23.40
C ILE A 121 14.00 21.78 -24.35
N GLU A 122 13.50 22.90 -23.86
CA GLU A 122 12.96 23.98 -24.71
C GLU A 122 13.98 24.54 -25.71
N ARG A 123 15.28 24.35 -25.45
CA ARG A 123 16.38 24.70 -26.36
C ARG A 123 16.74 23.61 -27.37
N GLU A 124 16.19 22.40 -27.25
CA GLU A 124 16.31 21.31 -28.24
C GLU A 124 15.14 21.38 -29.22
N GLU A 125 15.40 21.18 -30.51
CA GLU A 125 14.34 21.16 -31.53
C GLU A 125 13.47 19.91 -31.37
N ILE A 126 12.42 20.00 -30.56
CA ILE A 126 11.35 19.00 -30.54
C ILE A 126 10.44 19.23 -31.75
N SER A 127 10.27 18.20 -32.57
CA SER A 127 9.41 18.28 -33.75
C SER A 127 7.92 18.25 -33.36
N LEU A 128 7.08 18.84 -34.22
CA LEU A 128 5.62 18.75 -34.11
C LEU A 128 5.17 17.28 -33.94
N SER A 129 5.75 16.36 -34.71
CA SER A 129 5.41 14.93 -34.67
C SER A 129 5.71 14.28 -33.31
N GLN A 130 6.82 14.64 -32.66
CA GLN A 130 7.17 14.15 -31.33
C GLN A 130 6.20 14.65 -30.26
N ALA A 131 5.85 15.95 -30.28
CA ALA A 131 4.89 16.52 -29.34
C ALA A 131 3.50 15.88 -29.51
N THR A 132 3.02 15.69 -30.74
CA THR A 132 1.74 15.01 -31.01
C THR A 132 1.74 13.58 -30.47
N THR A 133 2.80 12.82 -30.75
CA THR A 133 2.91 11.43 -30.30
C THR A 133 2.87 11.34 -28.78
N GLN A 134 3.56 12.25 -28.09
CA GLN A 134 3.61 12.24 -26.63
C GLN A 134 2.28 12.66 -25.98
N ILE A 135 1.59 13.65 -26.53
CA ILE A 135 0.24 14.04 -26.08
C ILE A 135 -0.70 12.84 -26.19
N GLN A 136 -0.68 12.14 -27.32
CA GLN A 136 -1.58 11.01 -27.53
C GLN A 136 -1.27 9.82 -26.61
N LYS A 137 0.02 9.59 -26.28
CA LYS A 137 0.40 8.62 -25.24
C LYS A 137 -0.18 9.01 -23.88
N ALA A 138 -0.04 10.28 -23.49
CA ALA A 138 -0.56 10.77 -22.21
C ALA A 138 -2.09 10.61 -22.12
N GLU A 139 -2.82 10.97 -23.19
CA GLU A 139 -4.28 10.79 -23.27
C GLU A 139 -4.69 9.33 -23.04
N ASN A 140 -4.04 8.39 -23.74
CA ASN A 140 -4.37 6.98 -23.62
C ASN A 140 -4.14 6.43 -22.20
N GLU A 141 -3.06 6.85 -21.52
CA GLU A 141 -2.79 6.39 -20.15
C GLU A 141 -3.70 7.04 -19.11
N ILE A 142 -4.15 8.27 -19.33
CA ILE A 142 -5.15 8.93 -18.47
C ILE A 142 -6.49 8.19 -18.59
N ILE A 143 -6.92 7.85 -19.80
CA ILE A 143 -8.17 7.08 -20.02
C ILE A 143 -8.12 5.74 -19.28
N LYS A 144 -7.02 4.99 -19.41
CA LYS A 144 -6.84 3.72 -18.68
C LYS A 144 -6.89 3.92 -17.16
N ALA A 145 -6.28 4.99 -16.66
CA ALA A 145 -6.31 5.30 -15.22
C ALA A 145 -7.74 5.61 -14.73
N GLU A 146 -8.52 6.34 -15.52
CA GLU A 146 -9.93 6.62 -15.24
C GLU A 146 -10.78 5.34 -15.26
N GLU A 147 -10.55 4.45 -16.23
CA GLU A 147 -11.25 3.16 -16.33
C GLU A 147 -10.99 2.29 -15.09
N ILE A 148 -9.73 2.15 -14.67
CA ILE A 148 -9.38 1.38 -13.46
C ILE A 148 -10.02 2.01 -12.23
N LEU A 149 -9.99 3.35 -12.10
CA LEU A 149 -10.61 4.04 -10.98
C LEU A 149 -12.13 3.82 -10.93
N SER A 150 -12.78 3.73 -12.09
CA SER A 150 -14.23 3.54 -12.19
C SER A 150 -14.71 2.16 -11.71
N GLN A 151 -13.81 1.18 -11.63
CA GLN A 151 -14.10 -0.19 -11.20
C GLN A 151 -14.12 -0.38 -9.68
N ILE A 152 -13.64 0.61 -8.90
CA ILE A 152 -13.57 0.54 -7.44
C ILE A 152 -14.89 1.04 -6.82
N LEU A 153 -15.54 0.20 -6.01
CA LEU A 153 -16.92 0.39 -5.54
C LEU A 153 -17.08 1.36 -4.34
N ASP A 154 -16.02 1.61 -3.56
CA ASP A 154 -16.17 2.39 -2.32
C ASP A 154 -15.90 3.90 -2.52
N LYS A 155 -16.90 4.71 -2.16
CA LYS A 155 -16.82 6.18 -2.21
C LYS A 155 -15.93 6.74 -1.11
N GLU A 156 -15.71 6.00 -0.02
CA GLU A 156 -14.96 6.45 1.15
C GLU A 156 -13.45 6.27 0.95
N TYR A 157 -13.05 5.27 0.15
CA TYR A 157 -11.68 4.93 -0.19
C TYR A 157 -11.19 5.47 -1.54
N ARG A 158 -11.86 6.49 -2.11
CA ARG A 158 -11.34 7.24 -3.27
C ARG A 158 -9.90 7.64 -2.98
N GLY A 159 -8.96 6.89 -3.54
CA GLY A 159 -7.54 6.97 -3.26
C GLY A 159 -7.09 8.41 -3.28
N LYS A 160 -6.98 9.04 -2.10
CA LYS A 160 -6.69 10.47 -2.02
C LYS A 160 -5.41 10.79 -2.78
N ALA A 161 -4.44 9.87 -2.82
CA ALA A 161 -3.23 10.00 -3.61
C ALA A 161 -3.43 9.70 -5.12
N GLY A 162 -4.00 8.53 -5.47
CA GLY A 162 -4.19 8.13 -6.87
C GLY A 162 -5.10 9.07 -7.66
N ASN A 163 -6.19 9.54 -7.04
CA ASN A 163 -7.10 10.52 -7.66
C ASN A 163 -6.46 11.91 -7.76
N ARG A 164 -5.68 12.34 -6.77
CA ARG A 164 -4.92 13.60 -6.86
C ARG A 164 -3.93 13.58 -8.02
N LEU A 165 -3.21 12.47 -8.22
CA LEU A 165 -2.29 12.31 -9.33
C LEU A 165 -3.01 12.28 -10.68
N LEU A 166 -4.17 11.62 -10.75
CA LEU A 166 -4.98 11.60 -11.97
C LEU A 166 -5.50 12.99 -12.34
N GLU A 167 -5.96 13.77 -11.36
CA GLU A 167 -6.38 15.15 -11.59
C GLU A 167 -5.20 16.04 -12.00
N LEU A 168 -4.03 15.86 -11.40
CA LEU A 168 -2.80 16.56 -11.81
C LEU A 168 -2.41 16.22 -13.26
N ALA A 169 -2.49 14.94 -13.64
CA ALA A 169 -2.23 14.48 -15.01
C ALA A 169 -3.15 15.15 -16.02
N LYS A 170 -4.44 15.31 -15.70
CA LYS A 170 -5.40 16.02 -16.55
C LYS A 170 -5.07 17.50 -16.70
N ILE A 171 -4.63 18.16 -15.62
CA ILE A 171 -4.20 19.56 -15.65
C ILE A 171 -3.00 19.70 -16.60
N HIS A 172 -1.95 18.92 -16.42
CA HIS A 172 -0.78 18.98 -17.29
C HIS A 172 -1.09 18.60 -18.74
N LEU A 173 -1.99 17.64 -18.99
CA LEU A 173 -2.44 17.31 -20.35
C LEU A 173 -3.16 18.50 -21.00
N LYS A 174 -3.99 19.21 -20.25
CA LYS A 174 -4.68 20.41 -20.75
C LYS A 174 -3.67 21.50 -21.12
N GLU A 175 -2.74 21.79 -20.22
CA GLU A 175 -1.67 22.78 -20.48
C GLU A 175 -0.77 22.36 -21.64
N ALA A 176 -0.51 21.06 -21.82
CA ALA A 176 0.23 20.53 -22.95
C ALA A 176 -0.46 20.82 -24.29
N LYS A 177 -1.79 20.62 -24.35
CA LYS A 177 -2.60 20.92 -25.54
C LYS A 177 -2.64 22.42 -25.85
N GLU A 178 -2.74 23.26 -24.82
CA GLU A 178 -2.67 24.72 -24.97
C GLU A 178 -1.31 25.15 -25.54
N ALA A 179 -0.22 24.66 -24.95
CA ALA A 179 1.14 24.92 -25.45
C ALA A 179 1.35 24.40 -26.88
N PHE A 180 0.74 23.26 -27.24
CA PHE A 180 0.80 22.70 -28.58
C PHE A 180 0.13 23.62 -29.60
N ASN A 181 -1.06 24.14 -29.27
CA ASN A 181 -1.83 25.06 -30.12
C ASN A 181 -1.10 26.41 -30.29
N GLU A 182 -0.32 26.83 -29.31
CA GLU A 182 0.54 28.02 -29.37
C GLU A 182 1.83 27.80 -30.19
N GLY A 183 2.05 26.60 -30.75
CA GLY A 183 3.28 26.26 -31.48
C GLY A 183 4.50 26.04 -30.58
N LYS A 184 4.31 25.97 -29.25
CA LYS A 184 5.38 25.73 -28.28
C LYS A 184 5.59 24.23 -28.08
N TYR A 185 6.04 23.54 -29.13
CA TYR A 185 6.16 22.08 -29.14
C TYR A 185 7.05 21.51 -28.03
N PRO A 186 8.20 22.12 -27.68
CA PRO A 186 9.00 21.61 -26.57
C PRO A 186 8.27 21.66 -25.22
N LYS A 187 7.57 22.77 -24.94
CA LYS A 187 6.75 22.93 -23.73
C LYS A 187 5.59 21.94 -23.71
N ALA A 188 4.91 21.79 -24.85
CA ALA A 188 3.83 20.82 -25.01
C ALA A 188 4.30 19.39 -24.75
N PHE A 189 5.47 19.03 -25.29
CA PHE A 189 6.08 17.73 -25.06
C PHE A 189 6.41 17.52 -23.57
N GLY A 190 7.04 18.50 -22.91
CA GLY A 190 7.39 18.39 -21.49
C GLY A 190 6.18 18.19 -20.59
N LEU A 191 5.11 18.97 -20.79
CA LEU A 191 3.86 18.85 -20.05
C LEU A 191 3.13 17.52 -20.36
N ALA A 192 3.14 17.08 -21.62
CA ALA A 192 2.56 15.79 -21.99
C ALA A 192 3.33 14.60 -21.38
N SER A 193 4.66 14.69 -21.29
CA SER A 193 5.47 13.71 -20.57
C SER A 193 5.14 13.68 -19.07
N ALA A 194 5.00 14.84 -18.41
CA ALA A 194 4.59 14.89 -17.02
C ALA A 194 3.23 14.21 -16.80
N ALA A 195 2.23 14.58 -17.61
CA ALA A 195 0.89 13.99 -17.57
C ALA A 195 0.91 12.46 -17.77
N TYR A 196 1.73 11.96 -18.70
CA TYR A 196 1.88 10.54 -18.97
C TYR A 196 2.38 9.76 -17.73
N HIS A 197 3.44 10.24 -17.06
CA HIS A 197 3.97 9.56 -15.88
C HIS A 197 3.05 9.67 -14.67
N GLU A 198 2.39 10.81 -14.47
CA GLU A 198 1.39 10.98 -13.41
C GLU A 198 0.23 10.00 -13.58
N ALA A 199 -0.24 9.79 -14.81
CA ALA A 199 -1.26 8.80 -15.12
C ALA A 199 -0.80 7.37 -14.82
N LEU A 200 0.40 6.97 -15.25
CA LEU A 200 0.95 5.64 -14.94
C LEU A 200 1.08 5.40 -13.43
N ASN A 201 1.53 6.42 -12.69
CA ASN A 201 1.65 6.32 -11.24
C ASN A 201 0.28 6.24 -10.56
N ALA A 202 -0.71 7.00 -11.05
CA ALA A 202 -2.09 6.86 -10.61
C ALA A 202 -2.58 5.42 -10.81
N GLN A 203 -2.39 4.84 -12.00
CA GLN A 203 -2.76 3.44 -12.27
C GLN A 203 -2.11 2.47 -11.28
N ARG A 204 -0.81 2.64 -11.00
CA ARG A 204 -0.07 1.77 -10.07
C ARG A 204 -0.62 1.84 -8.66
N ILE A 205 -0.91 3.05 -8.16
CA ILE A 205 -1.47 3.24 -6.82
C ILE A 205 -2.88 2.66 -6.74
N ILE A 206 -3.71 2.89 -7.76
CA ILE A 206 -5.08 2.38 -7.82
C ILE A 206 -5.09 0.84 -7.83
N LYS A 207 -4.22 0.20 -8.62
CA LYS A 207 -4.08 -1.27 -8.64
C LYS A 207 -3.65 -1.85 -7.30
N LYS A 208 -2.71 -1.20 -6.60
CA LYS A 208 -2.32 -1.61 -5.23
C LYS A 208 -3.51 -1.55 -4.26
N ILE A 209 -4.38 -0.55 -4.39
CA ILE A 209 -5.59 -0.44 -3.57
C ILE A 209 -6.56 -1.57 -3.89
N GLU A 210 -6.79 -1.87 -5.17
CA GLU A 210 -7.65 -2.99 -5.59
C GLU A 210 -7.17 -4.34 -5.01
N GLU A 211 -5.86 -4.58 -4.98
CA GLU A 211 -5.29 -5.78 -4.35
C GLU A 211 -5.55 -5.84 -2.84
N VAL A 212 -5.49 -4.69 -2.15
CA VAL A 212 -5.79 -4.58 -0.72
C VAL A 212 -7.29 -4.77 -0.45
N GLU A 213 -8.17 -4.21 -1.27
CA GLU A 213 -9.63 -4.39 -1.15
C GLU A 213 -10.03 -5.86 -1.36
N ARG A 214 -9.46 -6.55 -2.36
CA ARG A 214 -9.66 -8.00 -2.55
C ARG A 214 -9.16 -8.83 -1.35
N LEU A 215 -8.20 -8.33 -0.59
CA LEU A 215 -7.77 -8.96 0.66
C LEU A 215 -8.74 -8.65 1.81
N GLN A 216 -9.33 -7.45 1.86
CA GLN A 216 -10.35 -7.09 2.86
C GLN A 216 -11.68 -7.84 2.67
N GLU A 217 -12.16 -8.06 1.44
CA GLU A 217 -13.35 -8.92 1.18
C GLU A 217 -13.14 -10.36 1.67
N LYS A 218 -11.90 -10.88 1.64
CA LYS A 218 -11.57 -12.18 2.22
C LYS A 218 -11.64 -12.17 3.74
N ILE A 219 -11.38 -11.02 4.37
CA ILE A 219 -11.46 -10.81 5.82
C ILE A 219 -12.92 -10.61 6.27
N GLU A 220 -13.76 -9.92 5.51
CA GLU A 220 -15.18 -9.71 5.85
C GLU A 220 -16.00 -11.02 5.88
N ASN A 221 -15.58 -12.02 5.12
CA ASN A 221 -16.16 -13.37 5.18
C ASN A 221 -15.42 -14.29 6.16
N THR A 222 -14.86 -13.75 7.25
CA THR A 222 -14.27 -14.56 8.32
C THR A 222 -15.10 -14.53 9.60
N LEU A 223 -15.16 -15.66 10.29
CA LEU A 223 -15.79 -15.77 11.61
C LEU A 223 -14.79 -16.39 12.58
N THR A 224 -14.55 -15.70 13.69
CA THR A 224 -13.62 -16.16 14.72
C THR A 224 -14.37 -16.62 15.96
N GLY A 225 -13.94 -17.74 16.54
CA GLY A 225 -14.27 -18.10 17.94
C GLY A 225 -13.87 -19.53 18.24
N THR A 226 -14.58 -20.21 19.13
CA THR A 226 -14.21 -21.57 19.58
C THR A 226 -15.06 -22.64 18.91
N LEU A 227 -14.41 -23.67 18.36
CA LEU A 227 -15.11 -24.84 17.83
C LEU A 227 -15.57 -25.75 18.97
N LYS A 228 -16.85 -26.13 18.99
CA LYS A 228 -17.46 -26.97 20.03
C LYS A 228 -18.29 -28.10 19.43
N GLU A 229 -18.44 -29.19 20.18
CA GLU A 229 -19.47 -30.19 19.89
C GLU A 229 -20.86 -29.60 20.17
N CYS A 230 -21.79 -29.76 19.23
CA CYS A 230 -23.17 -29.34 19.40
C CYS A 230 -23.85 -30.21 20.46
N LYS A 231 -24.51 -29.59 21.44
CA LYS A 231 -25.36 -30.29 22.41
C LYS A 231 -26.70 -30.76 21.84
N TRP A 232 -27.03 -30.32 20.61
CA TRP A 232 -28.29 -30.62 19.95
C TRP A 232 -28.10 -31.81 19.01
N THR A 233 -28.55 -32.99 19.43
CA THR A 233 -28.50 -34.22 18.62
C THR A 233 -29.91 -34.78 18.48
N MET A 234 -30.37 -34.94 17.24
CA MET A 234 -31.60 -35.70 16.98
C MET A 234 -31.31 -37.18 17.23
N LYS A 235 -32.22 -37.88 17.90
CA LYS A 235 -32.11 -39.32 18.22
C LYS A 235 -31.88 -40.12 16.92
N GLY A 236 -30.78 -40.88 16.84
CA GLY A 236 -30.39 -41.68 15.66
C GLY A 236 -29.49 -40.97 14.63
N CYS A 237 -29.29 -39.66 14.73
CA CYS A 237 -28.47 -38.90 13.78
C CYS A 237 -26.95 -39.13 13.97
N GLU A 238 -26.50 -39.37 15.21
CA GLU A 238 -25.09 -39.63 15.51
C GLU A 238 -24.56 -40.91 14.86
N GLU A 239 -25.39 -41.95 14.78
CA GLU A 239 -25.01 -43.26 14.24
C GLU A 239 -24.84 -43.23 12.71
N GLU A 240 -25.69 -42.49 11.99
CA GLU A 240 -25.63 -42.39 10.53
C GLU A 240 -24.68 -41.29 10.04
N PHE A 241 -24.73 -40.09 10.65
CA PHE A 241 -24.11 -38.86 10.13
C PHE A 241 -22.98 -38.29 10.99
N GLY A 242 -22.71 -38.87 12.16
CA GLY A 242 -21.69 -38.41 13.10
C GLY A 242 -22.03 -37.11 13.84
N LYS A 243 -21.28 -36.82 14.92
CA LYS A 243 -21.49 -35.64 15.78
C LYS A 243 -21.48 -34.33 14.99
N CYS A 244 -22.31 -33.38 15.42
CA CYS A 244 -22.34 -32.03 14.87
C CYS A 244 -21.40 -31.10 15.65
N TYR A 245 -20.82 -30.13 14.94
CA TYR A 245 -19.97 -29.10 15.54
C TYR A 245 -20.57 -27.72 15.27
N CYS A 246 -20.41 -26.83 16.24
CA CYS A 246 -20.78 -25.44 16.10
C CYS A 246 -19.62 -24.52 16.38
N MET A 247 -19.77 -23.33 15.80
CA MET A 247 -18.92 -22.20 16.07
C MET A 247 -19.56 -21.39 17.20
N GLU A 248 -18.94 -21.41 18.39
CA GLU A 248 -19.34 -20.61 19.55
C GLU A 248 -18.69 -19.21 19.54
N THR A 249 -19.49 -18.18 19.30
CA THR A 249 -19.06 -16.77 19.35
C THR A 249 -19.75 -16.02 20.48
N PRO A 250 -19.13 -14.99 21.08
CA PRO A 250 -19.76 -14.18 22.13
C PRO A 250 -21.04 -13.46 21.68
N GLU A 251 -21.15 -13.16 20.38
CA GLU A 251 -22.19 -12.31 19.81
C GLU A 251 -23.39 -13.10 19.27
N LEU A 252 -23.16 -14.30 18.70
CA LEU A 252 -24.19 -15.09 17.99
C LEU A 252 -24.55 -16.41 18.71
N GLY A 253 -23.82 -16.79 19.75
CA GLY A 253 -23.97 -18.10 20.38
C GLY A 253 -23.37 -19.23 19.52
N CYS A 254 -23.93 -20.44 19.61
CA CYS A 254 -23.46 -21.67 18.95
C CYS A 254 -24.15 -21.83 17.58
N GLU A 255 -23.46 -21.46 16.50
CA GLU A 255 -23.93 -21.58 15.11
C GLU A 255 -23.45 -22.89 14.48
N ILE A 256 -24.38 -23.73 14.02
CA ILE A 256 -24.08 -25.08 13.52
C ILE A 256 -23.41 -25.01 12.15
N LEU A 257 -22.24 -25.64 12.04
CA LEU A 257 -21.47 -25.72 10.80
C LEU A 257 -22.07 -26.71 9.81
N CYS A 258 -22.15 -26.31 8.55
CA CYS A 258 -22.46 -27.22 7.46
C CYS A 258 -21.20 -28.01 7.10
N ALA A 259 -21.20 -29.31 7.36
CA ALA A 259 -20.08 -30.21 7.13
C ALA A 259 -20.57 -31.62 6.74
N SER A 260 -19.94 -32.20 5.73
CA SER A 260 -20.03 -33.61 5.35
C SER A 260 -19.42 -34.53 6.41
N LYS A 261 -19.67 -35.84 6.30
CA LYS A 261 -19.12 -36.84 7.22
C LYS A 261 -17.59 -36.82 7.28
N GLU A 262 -16.92 -36.57 6.14
CA GLU A 262 -15.46 -36.47 6.07
C GLU A 262 -14.94 -35.18 6.71
N GLU A 263 -15.62 -34.05 6.48
CA GLU A 263 -15.25 -32.76 7.09
C GLU A 263 -15.42 -32.77 8.61
N LYS A 264 -16.45 -33.45 9.13
CA LYS A 264 -16.65 -33.67 10.57
C LYS A 264 -15.50 -34.41 11.25
N GLU A 265 -14.81 -35.32 10.55
CA GLU A 265 -13.61 -35.98 11.09
C GLU A 265 -12.44 -34.98 11.20
N LYS A 266 -12.24 -34.13 10.18
CA LYS A 266 -11.19 -33.09 10.18
C LYS A 266 -11.43 -32.02 11.25
N LEU A 267 -12.68 -31.74 11.58
CA LEU A 267 -13.05 -30.79 12.64
C LEU A 267 -12.63 -31.26 14.05
N LYS A 268 -12.39 -32.57 14.27
CA LYS A 268 -11.95 -33.09 15.58
C LYS A 268 -10.62 -32.48 16.02
N ASP A 269 -9.71 -32.22 15.09
CA ASP A 269 -8.38 -31.66 15.36
C ASP A 269 -8.43 -30.22 15.88
N PHE A 270 -9.55 -29.55 15.65
CA PHE A 270 -9.81 -28.15 16.02
C PHE A 270 -10.72 -28.04 17.26
N LEU A 271 -11.18 -29.16 17.82
CA LEU A 271 -12.17 -29.16 18.89
C LEU A 271 -11.65 -28.47 20.15
N ASN A 272 -12.47 -27.60 20.73
CA ASN A 272 -12.14 -26.73 21.87
C ASN A 272 -11.02 -25.71 21.61
N LYS A 273 -10.58 -25.55 20.37
CA LYS A 273 -9.57 -24.56 19.99
C LYS A 273 -10.22 -23.31 19.45
N LYS A 274 -9.50 -22.18 19.56
CA LYS A 274 -9.87 -20.94 18.90
C LYS A 274 -9.52 -21.07 17.42
N VAL A 275 -10.46 -20.79 16.54
CA VAL A 275 -10.33 -20.97 15.10
C VAL A 275 -10.85 -19.77 14.33
N ILE A 276 -10.36 -19.63 13.10
CA ILE A 276 -10.92 -18.72 12.10
C ILE A 276 -11.55 -19.57 11.00
N LEU A 277 -12.81 -19.31 10.72
CA LEU A 277 -13.49 -19.80 9.53
C LEU A 277 -13.33 -18.76 8.43
N ILE A 278 -13.04 -19.19 7.21
CA ILE A 278 -12.83 -18.33 6.04
C ILE A 278 -13.89 -18.64 4.99
N GLY A 279 -14.43 -17.61 4.35
CA GLY A 279 -15.48 -17.74 3.34
C GLY A 279 -16.84 -18.09 3.94
N VAL A 280 -17.17 -17.48 5.08
CA VAL A 280 -18.36 -17.79 5.87
C VAL A 280 -19.62 -17.27 5.22
N ASN A 281 -20.62 -18.13 5.03
CA ASN A 281 -21.94 -17.74 4.54
C ASN A 281 -23.02 -18.13 5.58
N LYS A 282 -23.65 -17.09 6.16
CA LYS A 282 -24.67 -17.21 7.23
C LYS A 282 -26.11 -17.45 6.72
N LYS A 283 -26.31 -17.55 5.40
CA LYS A 283 -27.63 -17.74 4.75
C LYS A 283 -27.81 -19.12 4.12
N SER A 284 -26.89 -20.07 4.36
CA SER A 284 -27.04 -21.41 3.81
C SER A 284 -28.11 -22.19 4.58
N THR A 285 -29.07 -22.73 3.85
CA THR A 285 -30.01 -23.74 4.34
C THR A 285 -29.63 -25.07 3.72
N SER A 286 -29.31 -26.08 4.54
CA SER A 286 -29.01 -27.42 4.04
C SER A 286 -30.20 -27.99 3.25
N PRO A 287 -30.01 -28.50 2.02
CA PRO A 287 -31.06 -29.20 1.26
C PRO A 287 -31.45 -30.56 1.88
N ILE A 288 -30.62 -31.06 2.80
CA ILE A 288 -30.78 -32.32 3.51
C ILE A 288 -31.14 -31.95 4.95
N MET A 289 -32.09 -32.66 5.55
CA MET A 289 -32.69 -32.54 6.92
C MET A 289 -31.75 -32.30 8.14
N CYS A 290 -30.70 -31.50 8.01
CA CYS A 290 -29.70 -31.16 9.00
C CYS A 290 -29.81 -29.65 9.29
N PRO A 291 -29.96 -29.22 10.56
CA PRO A 291 -30.21 -27.83 10.93
C PRO A 291 -28.95 -26.94 10.86
N CYS A 292 -28.00 -27.21 9.97
CA CYS A 292 -26.81 -26.37 9.81
C CYS A 292 -27.15 -25.03 9.15
N ARG A 293 -26.44 -23.96 9.53
CA ARG A 293 -26.70 -22.58 9.08
C ARG A 293 -25.45 -21.83 8.64
N LEU A 294 -24.29 -22.44 8.80
CA LEU A 294 -23.00 -21.78 8.65
C LEU A 294 -22.09 -22.58 7.71
N GLU A 295 -22.04 -22.17 6.45
CA GLU A 295 -21.07 -22.68 5.48
C GLU A 295 -19.74 -21.94 5.63
N TYR A 296 -18.64 -22.65 5.35
CA TYR A 296 -17.30 -22.12 5.36
C TYR A 296 -16.45 -22.83 4.30
N ARG A 297 -15.40 -22.16 3.82
CA ARG A 297 -14.47 -22.72 2.81
C ARG A 297 -13.21 -23.31 3.46
N ALA A 298 -12.73 -22.71 4.54
CA ALA A 298 -11.53 -23.20 5.24
C ALA A 298 -11.64 -22.90 6.75
N ILE A 299 -10.95 -23.73 7.54
CA ILE A 299 -10.81 -23.58 8.99
C ILE A 299 -9.32 -23.58 9.34
N MET A 300 -8.90 -22.68 10.23
CA MET A 300 -7.53 -22.58 10.72
C MET A 300 -7.53 -22.41 12.23
N GLU A 301 -6.55 -23.00 12.90
CA GLU A 301 -6.30 -22.77 14.33
C GLU A 301 -5.68 -21.38 14.51
N LEU A 302 -6.21 -20.63 15.48
CA LEU A 302 -5.70 -19.33 15.89
C LEU A 302 -4.58 -19.57 16.89
N ASP A 303 -3.39 -19.90 16.39
CA ASP A 303 -2.20 -19.89 17.23
C ASP A 303 -1.87 -18.43 17.65
N ARG A 304 -1.22 -18.28 18.80
CA ARG A 304 -0.80 -16.97 19.32
C ARG A 304 0.49 -16.48 18.67
N GLU A 305 0.68 -16.68 17.37
CA GLU A 305 1.61 -15.85 16.61
C GLU A 305 0.79 -14.85 15.80
N SER A 306 0.52 -13.72 16.45
CA SER A 306 -0.22 -12.61 15.86
C SER A 306 0.47 -12.11 14.59
N HIS A 307 -0.01 -12.56 13.44
CA HIS A 307 0.28 -11.94 12.16
C HIS A 307 -0.56 -10.66 12.08
N CYS A 308 -0.09 -9.59 12.73
CA CYS A 308 -0.70 -8.28 12.53
C CYS A 308 -0.37 -7.80 11.13
N LEU A 309 -1.41 -7.50 10.35
CA LEU A 309 -1.23 -6.85 9.05
C LEU A 309 -0.44 -5.55 9.26
N MET A 310 0.55 -5.28 8.42
CA MET A 310 1.35 -4.05 8.47
C MET A 310 0.60 -2.86 7.85
N VAL A 311 -0.64 -2.64 8.31
CA VAL A 311 -1.47 -1.49 7.96
C VAL A 311 -1.15 -0.37 8.95
N TRP A 312 -0.91 0.84 8.45
CA TRP A 312 -0.69 2.02 9.28
C TRP A 312 -2.02 2.69 9.62
N ASP A 313 -2.59 2.31 10.76
CA ASP A 313 -3.75 2.94 11.40
C ASP A 313 -3.38 3.21 12.86
N PRO A 314 -2.52 4.23 13.11
CA PRO A 314 -1.78 4.32 14.34
C PRO A 314 -2.70 4.53 15.54
N VAL A 315 -2.32 3.94 16.67
CA VAL A 315 -3.02 4.12 17.95
C VAL A 315 -2.02 4.48 19.04
N CYS A 316 -2.44 5.34 19.97
CA CYS A 316 -1.65 5.67 21.14
C CYS A 316 -2.00 4.68 22.26
N GLY A 317 -1.01 3.92 22.73
CA GLY A 317 -1.15 3.03 23.87
C GLY A 317 -1.16 3.81 25.19
N LYS A 318 -1.82 3.26 26.22
CA LYS A 318 -1.80 3.83 27.59
C LYS A 318 -0.39 3.87 28.20
N ASP A 319 0.57 3.19 27.59
CA ASP A 319 1.98 3.24 27.96
C ASP A 319 2.73 4.47 27.38
N GLY A 320 2.04 5.29 26.58
CA GLY A 320 2.54 6.49 25.92
C GLY A 320 3.28 6.22 24.61
N ARG A 321 3.18 5.02 24.04
CA ARG A 321 3.83 4.63 22.77
C ARG A 321 2.82 4.56 21.64
N THR A 322 3.23 5.03 20.46
CA THR A 322 2.47 4.84 19.23
C THR A 322 2.69 3.42 18.72
N TYR A 323 1.59 2.72 18.45
CA TYR A 323 1.58 1.43 17.78
C TYR A 323 1.06 1.61 16.36
N SER A 324 1.60 0.85 15.40
CA SER A 324 1.27 0.96 13.98
C SER A 324 -0.20 0.66 13.67
N ASN A 325 -0.81 -0.20 14.48
CA ASN A 325 -2.26 -0.42 14.51
C ASN A 325 -2.70 -1.08 15.82
N GLU A 326 -4.01 -1.16 16.00
CA GLU A 326 -4.66 -1.78 17.15
C GLU A 326 -4.25 -3.25 17.37
N CYS A 327 -4.02 -4.02 16.30
CA CYS A 327 -3.55 -5.41 16.43
C CYS A 327 -2.18 -5.44 17.10
N VAL A 328 -1.24 -4.60 16.65
CA VAL A 328 0.12 -4.55 17.22
C VAL A 328 0.10 -4.09 18.68
N ALA A 329 -0.75 -3.11 19.03
CA ALA A 329 -0.93 -2.67 20.42
C ALA A 329 -1.44 -3.80 21.33
N ARG A 330 -2.49 -4.51 20.89
CA ARG A 330 -3.07 -5.64 21.64
C ARG A 330 -2.11 -6.83 21.72
N SER A 331 -1.37 -7.12 20.65
CA SER A 331 -0.33 -8.17 20.63
C SER A 331 0.80 -7.86 21.63
N ALA A 332 1.16 -6.58 21.77
CA ALA A 332 2.10 -6.12 22.79
C ALA A 332 1.49 -6.08 24.22
N GLY A 333 0.24 -6.50 24.40
CA GLY A 333 -0.46 -6.48 25.69
C GLY A 333 -0.78 -5.07 26.20
N VAL A 334 -0.81 -4.06 25.32
CA VAL A 334 -1.02 -2.66 25.68
C VAL A 334 -2.45 -2.24 25.33
N GLU A 335 -3.16 -1.71 26.32
CA GLU A 335 -4.47 -1.08 26.12
C GLU A 335 -4.34 0.23 25.34
N ILE A 336 -5.29 0.48 24.44
CA ILE A 336 -5.32 1.68 23.60
C ILE A 336 -5.96 2.83 24.39
N ASP A 337 -5.32 4.00 24.35
CA ASP A 337 -5.84 5.25 24.93
C ASP A 337 -6.74 5.98 23.91
N TYR A 338 -6.18 6.33 22.74
CA TYR A 338 -6.94 6.96 21.65
C TYR A 338 -6.39 6.59 20.26
N LYS A 339 -7.25 6.74 19.25
CA LYS A 339 -6.88 6.55 17.84
C LYS A 339 -6.01 7.71 17.32
N GLY A 340 -5.02 7.40 16.51
CA GLY A 340 -3.97 8.29 16.06
C GLY A 340 -2.64 8.07 16.79
N GLU A 341 -1.55 8.61 16.26
CA GLU A 341 -0.25 8.57 16.92
C GLU A 341 -0.29 9.31 18.26
N CYS A 342 0.53 8.87 19.22
CA CYS A 342 0.73 9.62 20.45
C CYS A 342 1.28 11.00 20.12
N LYS A 343 0.49 12.03 20.43
CA LYS A 343 0.84 13.42 20.17
C LYS A 343 1.95 13.86 21.14
N LYS A 344 3.16 14.05 20.63
CA LYS A 344 4.23 14.77 21.33
C LYS A 344 4.14 16.25 20.97
N TRP A 345 3.32 17.00 21.70
CA TRP A 345 3.20 18.43 21.46
C TRP A 345 4.20 19.24 22.27
N LYS A 346 4.67 20.31 21.64
CA LYS A 346 5.29 21.43 22.34
C LYS A 346 4.20 22.13 23.14
N CYS A 347 4.49 22.50 24.37
CA CYS A 347 3.57 23.21 25.25
C CYS A 347 4.30 24.36 25.91
N GLU A 348 3.56 25.39 26.34
CA GLU A 348 4.08 26.43 27.21
C GLU A 348 3.49 26.29 28.63
N LYS A 349 2.27 25.74 28.73
CA LYS A 349 1.54 25.51 29.98
C LYS A 349 0.85 24.14 29.98
N ASP A 350 0.49 23.67 31.17
CA ASP A 350 -0.19 22.37 31.36
C ASP A 350 -1.53 22.28 30.61
N GLU A 351 -2.24 23.40 30.44
CA GLU A 351 -3.52 23.46 29.72
C GLU A 351 -3.39 23.21 28.21
N ASP A 352 -2.21 23.46 27.64
CA ASP A 352 -1.93 23.20 26.23
C ASP A 352 -1.83 21.69 25.93
N CYS A 353 -1.69 20.87 26.99
CA CYS A 353 -1.58 19.43 26.88
C CYS A 353 -2.95 18.75 26.86
N SER A 354 -3.14 17.87 25.88
CA SER A 354 -4.32 16.97 25.87
C SER A 354 -4.38 16.17 27.15
N GLN A 355 -5.53 16.20 27.81
CA GLN A 355 -5.74 15.48 29.05
C GLN A 355 -6.09 14.02 28.76
N PRO A 356 -5.46 13.05 29.44
CA PRO A 356 -5.81 11.64 29.30
C PRO A 356 -7.24 11.41 29.81
N ARG A 357 -7.94 10.41 29.25
CA ARG A 357 -9.33 10.08 29.67
C ARG A 357 -9.41 9.35 31.01
N CYS A 358 -8.28 9.09 31.65
CA CYS A 358 -8.20 8.36 32.92
C CYS A 358 -8.56 9.27 34.10
N PRO A 359 -9.45 8.85 35.02
CA PRO A 359 -9.81 9.64 36.19
C PRO A 359 -8.59 9.96 37.07
N GLY A 360 -8.41 11.23 37.45
CA GLY A 360 -7.37 11.65 38.38
C GLY A 360 -5.96 11.83 37.80
N VAL A 361 -5.73 11.53 36.52
CA VAL A 361 -4.43 11.74 35.86
C VAL A 361 -4.49 13.00 35.01
N LYS A 362 -3.51 13.90 35.17
CA LYS A 362 -3.39 15.12 34.36
C LYS A 362 -2.06 15.15 33.63
N SER A 363 -2.09 15.55 32.36
CA SER A 363 -0.86 15.80 31.60
C SER A 363 -0.19 17.10 32.07
N LYS A 364 1.15 17.12 32.05
CA LYS A 364 1.95 18.28 32.46
C LYS A 364 2.90 18.71 31.35
N CYS A 365 3.15 20.00 31.27
CA CYS A 365 4.18 20.57 30.43
C CYS A 365 5.51 20.58 31.19
N ILE A 366 6.49 19.82 30.71
CA ILE A 366 7.84 19.79 31.27
C ILE A 366 8.83 20.06 30.14
N ASP A 367 9.65 21.11 30.30
CA ASP A 367 10.65 21.55 29.31
C ASP A 367 10.10 21.72 27.89
N GLY A 368 8.93 22.34 27.82
CA GLY A 368 8.26 22.62 26.56
C GLY A 368 7.71 21.39 25.86
N LYS A 369 7.54 20.26 26.58
CA LYS A 369 6.97 19.02 26.06
C LYS A 369 5.85 18.52 26.98
N CYS A 370 4.74 18.10 26.38
CA CYS A 370 3.67 17.45 27.13
C CYS A 370 4.14 16.07 27.59
N VAL A 371 4.28 15.91 28.91
CA VAL A 371 4.47 14.63 29.59
C VAL A 371 3.10 14.16 30.05
N ILE A 372 2.59 13.14 29.37
CA ILE A 372 1.35 12.47 29.75
C ILE A 372 1.73 11.29 30.66
N PRO A 373 1.37 11.32 31.96
CA PRO A 373 1.67 10.22 32.87
C PRO A 373 0.95 8.95 32.42
N ARG A 374 1.58 7.79 32.66
CA ARG A 374 0.91 6.51 32.47
C ARG A 374 -0.32 6.45 33.36
N CYS A 375 -1.45 5.99 32.80
CA CYS A 375 -2.61 5.70 33.62
C CYS A 375 -2.27 4.55 34.59
N PRO A 376 -2.61 4.67 35.89
CA PRO A 376 -2.51 3.54 36.79
C PRO A 376 -3.34 2.38 36.22
N SER A 377 -2.75 1.19 36.18
CA SER A 377 -3.49 -0.04 35.91
C SER A 377 -4.57 -0.19 36.99
N LEU A 378 -5.84 -0.26 36.60
CA LEU A 378 -6.99 -0.52 37.49
C LEU A 378 -7.00 -1.98 38.01
N LEU A 379 -5.84 -2.53 38.36
CA LEU A 379 -5.66 -3.89 38.87
C LEU A 379 -4.75 -3.94 40.10
N GLU A 380 -4.83 -2.94 40.96
CA GLU A 380 -4.42 -3.10 42.36
C GLU A 380 -5.44 -2.44 43.27
N GLU A 381 -6.48 -3.22 43.61
CA GLU A 381 -6.97 -3.46 44.98
C GLU A 381 -7.81 -4.74 45.02
#